data_AF-A0A3G2G9V1-F1
#
_entry.id   AF-A0A3G2G9V1-F1
#
_cell.length_a   1.000
_cell.length_b   1.000
_cell.length_c   1.000
_cell.angle_alpha   90.00
_cell.angle_beta   90.00
_cell.angle_gamma   90.00
#
_symmetry.space_group_name_H-M   'P 1'
#
loop_
_entity.id
_entity.type
_entity.pdbx_description
1 polymer ?
#
loop_
_entity_poly.entity_id
_entity_poly.type
_entity_poly.pdbx_seq_one_letter_code
_entity_poly.pdbx_strand_id
1 'polypeptide(L)'
;MKRKLLSAFSLIVGFIGYSQTQTEVYFKYDEAGNQRYRGPNVNGKTAPKDLLAKETINDTVKVEEKAVAETPALDAKSFWKQMRIYPVPVNDFLTIDWTDELDELIATVSIYQHSTVHWKFQQQNLPNLNKQLKINMTGYEWGVYVLHVQLKDGRVFSRNITKR
;
A
#
# COMPACT_ATOMS: atom_id res chain seq x y z
N MET A 1 -47.39 -48.02 22.06
CA MET A 1 -46.42 -46.96 22.39
C MET A 1 -45.19 -46.95 21.45
N LYS A 2 -45.35 -47.08 20.12
CA LYS A 2 -44.21 -47.25 19.17
C LYS A 2 -43.93 -46.05 18.25
N ARG A 3 -44.70 -44.96 18.36
CA ARG A 3 -44.56 -43.77 17.48
C ARG A 3 -43.61 -42.68 17.98
N LYS A 4 -43.10 -42.77 19.21
CA LYS A 4 -42.15 -41.78 19.78
C LYS A 4 -40.68 -42.07 19.46
N LEU A 5 -40.35 -43.27 18.97
CA LEU A 5 -38.98 -43.66 18.62
C LEU A 5 -38.47 -42.98 17.33
N LEU A 6 -39.35 -42.73 16.35
CA LEU A 6 -38.98 -42.06 15.10
C LEU A 6 -38.67 -40.56 15.30
N SER A 7 -39.32 -39.90 16.26
CA SER A 7 -39.06 -38.49 16.57
C SER A 7 -37.72 -38.29 17.29
N ALA A 8 -37.28 -39.26 18.08
CA ALA A 8 -35.98 -39.21 18.74
C ALA A 8 -34.82 -39.38 17.74
N PHE A 9 -35.03 -40.15 16.67
CA PHE A 9 -34.02 -40.35 15.62
C PHE A 9 -33.78 -39.08 14.78
N SER A 10 -34.81 -38.27 14.55
CA SER A 10 -34.68 -36.98 13.83
C SER A 10 -33.78 -35.99 14.56
N LEU A 11 -33.81 -36.00 15.90
CA LEU A 11 -33.01 -35.10 16.73
C LEU A 11 -31.51 -35.44 16.71
N ILE A 12 -31.14 -36.70 16.46
CA ILE A 12 -29.74 -37.16 16.41
C ILE A 12 -29.07 -36.79 15.08
N VAL A 13 -29.81 -36.72 13.96
CA VAL A 13 -29.26 -36.35 12.65
C VAL A 13 -28.89 -34.85 12.59
N GLY A 14 -29.54 -34.00 13.40
CA GLY A 14 -29.21 -32.57 13.50
C GLY A 14 -27.87 -32.27 14.17
N PHE A 15 -27.37 -33.12 15.07
CA PHE A 15 -26.11 -32.90 15.78
C PHE A 15 -24.86 -33.35 15.01
N ILE A 16 -25.01 -34.26 14.04
CA ILE A 16 -23.87 -34.82 13.27
C ILE A 16 -23.45 -33.88 12.12
N GLY A 17 -24.31 -32.94 11.71
CA GLY A 17 -24.04 -31.99 10.62
C GLY A 17 -23.15 -30.79 10.99
N TYR A 18 -22.96 -30.49 12.28
CA TYR A 18 -22.17 -29.32 12.73
C TYR A 18 -20.72 -29.64 13.12
N SER A 19 -20.26 -30.88 12.94
CA SER A 19 -18.89 -31.30 13.29
C SER A 19 -17.92 -31.31 12.09
N GLN A 20 -18.30 -30.68 10.98
CA GLN A 20 -17.40 -30.42 9.87
C GLN A 20 -17.09 -28.92 9.83
N THR A 21 -15.80 -28.57 9.93
CA THR A 21 -15.16 -27.26 9.63
C THR A 21 -14.45 -26.53 10.78
N GLN A 22 -13.81 -27.25 11.71
CA GLN A 22 -12.53 -26.73 12.23
C GLN A 22 -11.43 -27.02 11.20
N THR A 23 -11.57 -26.40 10.03
CA THR A 23 -10.66 -26.57 8.91
C THR A 23 -9.41 -25.75 9.24
N GLU A 24 -8.36 -26.40 9.74
CA GLU A 24 -7.06 -25.75 9.92
C GLU A 24 -6.62 -25.15 8.58
N VAL A 25 -6.56 -23.83 8.51
CA VAL A 25 -6.15 -23.10 7.31
C VAL A 25 -4.64 -22.97 7.36
N TYR A 26 -3.97 -23.61 6.40
CA TYR A 26 -2.52 -23.50 6.28
C TYR A 26 -2.15 -22.31 5.41
N PHE A 27 -1.19 -21.54 5.90
CA PHE A 27 -0.56 -20.42 5.20
C PHE A 27 0.86 -20.83 4.82
N LYS A 28 1.23 -20.66 3.55
CA LYS A 28 2.61 -20.86 3.07
C LYS A 28 3.13 -19.57 2.47
N TYR A 29 4.36 -19.22 2.81
CA TYR A 29 5.05 -18.02 2.35
C TYR A 29 6.32 -18.40 1.57
N ASP A 30 6.74 -17.53 0.66
CA ASP A 30 8.09 -17.60 0.06
C ASP A 30 9.15 -16.97 0.97
N GLU A 31 10.41 -17.07 0.57
CA GLU A 31 11.55 -16.49 1.29
C GLU A 31 11.51 -14.95 1.36
N ALA A 32 10.72 -14.30 0.48
CA ALA A 32 10.48 -12.86 0.48
C ALA A 32 9.24 -12.45 1.32
N GLY A 33 8.54 -13.41 1.93
CA GLY A 33 7.38 -13.17 2.79
C GLY A 33 6.03 -13.04 2.06
N ASN A 34 5.96 -13.29 0.75
CA ASN A 34 4.69 -13.28 0.01
C ASN A 34 3.91 -14.58 0.23
N GLN A 35 2.59 -14.47 0.40
CA GLN A 35 1.72 -15.64 0.57
C GLN A 35 1.52 -16.39 -0.75
N ARG A 36 1.98 -17.64 -0.82
CA ARG A 36 1.80 -18.50 -2.00
C ARG A 36 0.58 -19.41 -1.93
N TYR A 37 0.03 -19.66 -0.72
CA TYR A 37 -1.12 -20.55 -0.56
C TYR A 37 -1.98 -20.20 0.65
N ARG A 38 -3.30 -20.39 0.49
CA ARG A 38 -4.30 -20.37 1.56
C ARG A 38 -5.29 -21.49 1.31
N GLY A 39 -5.37 -22.47 2.21
CA GLY A 39 -6.36 -23.53 2.06
C GLY A 39 -6.27 -24.64 3.10
N PRO A 40 -7.27 -25.55 3.09
CA PRO A 40 -7.25 -26.76 3.91
C PRO A 40 -6.01 -27.61 3.59
N ASN A 41 -5.51 -28.34 4.60
CA ASN A 41 -4.37 -29.24 4.43
C ASN A 41 -4.68 -30.34 3.39
N VAL A 42 -4.28 -30.12 2.14
CA VAL A 42 -4.37 -31.11 1.04
C VAL A 42 -3.40 -32.29 1.22
N ASN A 43 -2.53 -32.27 2.22
CA ASN A 43 -1.53 -33.32 2.48
C ASN A 43 -1.88 -34.26 3.64
N GLY A 44 -3.14 -34.25 4.13
CA GLY A 44 -3.62 -35.18 5.16
C GLY A 44 -3.79 -36.64 4.68
N LYS A 45 -3.56 -36.95 3.40
CA LYS A 45 -3.50 -38.33 2.92
C LYS A 45 -2.29 -38.49 1.99
N THR A 46 -1.35 -39.30 2.47
CA THR A 46 -0.23 -39.93 1.76
C THR A 46 0.82 -39.00 1.14
N ALA A 47 1.98 -38.93 1.79
CA ALA A 47 3.25 -38.75 1.09
C ALA A 47 3.47 -39.94 0.12
N PRO A 48 4.18 -39.75 -1.00
CA PRO A 48 5.62 -40.04 -0.94
C PRO A 48 6.52 -39.03 -1.67
N LYS A 49 7.80 -39.20 -1.36
CA LYS A 49 9.00 -38.51 -1.83
C LYS A 49 9.23 -38.60 -3.34
N ASP A 50 10.11 -37.70 -3.78
CA ASP A 50 10.92 -37.72 -5.01
C ASP A 50 10.20 -37.58 -6.34
N LEU A 51 10.39 -36.42 -6.98
CA LEU A 51 10.83 -36.33 -8.38
C LEU A 51 11.68 -35.06 -8.58
N LEU A 52 13.00 -35.24 -8.50
CA LEU A 52 13.99 -34.43 -9.21
C LEU A 52 14.01 -34.87 -10.68
N ALA A 53 13.66 -33.99 -11.61
CA ALA A 53 14.12 -33.94 -13.02
C ALA A 53 13.36 -32.78 -13.70
N LYS A 54 13.97 -31.60 -13.88
CA LYS A 54 14.76 -31.23 -15.06
C LYS A 54 14.00 -31.44 -16.36
N GLU A 55 13.43 -30.37 -16.89
CA GLU A 55 13.45 -30.10 -18.33
C GLU A 55 13.41 -28.60 -18.60
N THR A 56 14.09 -28.23 -19.66
CA THR A 56 14.57 -26.91 -20.03
C THR A 56 13.86 -26.52 -21.33
N ILE A 57 13.82 -25.21 -21.59
CA ILE A 57 13.80 -24.56 -22.93
C ILE A 57 12.42 -24.06 -23.44
N ASN A 58 12.35 -22.72 -23.45
CA ASN A 58 11.68 -21.79 -24.37
C ASN A 58 10.16 -21.85 -24.51
N ASP A 59 9.50 -20.76 -24.09
CA ASP A 59 8.98 -19.87 -25.11
C ASP A 59 8.88 -18.42 -24.64
N THR A 60 9.34 -17.55 -25.53
CA THR A 60 9.27 -16.10 -25.49
C THR A 60 7.83 -15.62 -25.42
N VAL A 61 7.45 -14.98 -24.31
CA VAL A 61 6.35 -14.01 -24.30
C VAL A 61 6.87 -12.72 -23.67
N LYS A 62 7.30 -11.82 -24.55
CA LYS A 62 7.44 -10.39 -24.29
C LYS A 62 6.15 -9.90 -23.62
N VAL A 63 6.23 -9.58 -22.33
CA VAL A 63 5.30 -8.65 -21.69
C VAL A 63 6.15 -7.47 -21.26
N GLU A 64 6.24 -6.53 -22.20
CA GLU A 64 6.57 -5.12 -22.07
C GLU A 64 6.90 -4.66 -20.64
N GLU A 65 8.19 -4.79 -20.28
CA GLU A 65 8.82 -3.75 -19.47
C GLU A 65 8.61 -2.44 -20.22
N LYS A 66 7.61 -1.66 -19.79
CA LYS A 66 7.56 -0.25 -20.12
C LYS A 66 8.90 0.32 -19.68
N ALA A 67 9.74 0.59 -20.68
CA ALA A 67 10.93 1.39 -20.56
C ALA A 67 10.57 2.63 -19.73
N VAL A 68 10.94 2.61 -18.45
CA VAL A 68 11.00 3.81 -17.65
C VAL A 68 12.14 4.56 -18.29
N ALA A 69 11.78 5.50 -19.17
CA ALA A 69 12.70 6.49 -19.68
C ALA A 69 13.52 6.97 -18.48
N GLU A 70 14.82 6.71 -18.54
CA GLU A 70 15.81 7.20 -17.58
C GLU A 70 15.78 8.73 -17.67
N THR A 71 14.79 9.31 -17.01
CA THR A 71 14.75 10.72 -16.71
C THR A 71 15.97 10.96 -15.82
N PRO A 72 16.78 11.99 -16.12
CA PRO A 72 18.01 12.23 -15.40
C PRO A 72 17.71 12.21 -13.91
N ALA A 73 18.51 11.45 -13.17
CA ALA A 73 18.34 11.24 -11.74
C ALA A 73 18.41 12.58 -11.00
N LEU A 74 17.27 13.28 -10.89
CA LEU A 74 17.13 14.44 -10.03
C LEU A 74 17.52 14.05 -8.61
N ASP A 75 18.63 14.60 -8.15
CA ASP A 75 19.09 14.45 -6.78
C ASP A 75 18.13 15.17 -5.82
N ALA A 76 17.94 14.62 -4.63
CA ALA A 76 17.06 15.19 -3.61
C ALA A 76 17.46 16.64 -3.28
N LYS A 77 18.77 16.93 -3.30
CA LYS A 77 19.27 18.28 -3.02
C LYS A 77 18.91 19.28 -4.12
N SER A 78 18.88 18.88 -5.38
CA SER A 78 18.41 19.73 -6.48
C SER A 78 16.90 19.96 -6.40
N PHE A 79 16.13 18.91 -6.08
CA PHE A 79 14.68 18.99 -5.95
C PHE A 79 14.24 20.04 -4.91
N TRP A 80 14.79 19.98 -3.69
CA TRP A 80 14.41 20.92 -2.63
C TRP A 80 14.89 22.36 -2.86
N LYS A 81 15.81 22.61 -3.81
CA LYS A 81 16.19 23.98 -4.19
C LYS A 81 15.14 24.63 -5.10
N GLN A 82 14.46 23.82 -5.91
CA GLN A 82 13.40 24.26 -6.82
C GLN A 82 12.06 24.44 -6.11
N MET A 83 11.94 24.01 -4.84
CA MET A 83 10.72 24.14 -4.04
C MET A 83 10.92 24.98 -2.78
N ARG A 84 10.06 25.96 -2.56
CA ARG A 84 10.05 26.84 -1.40
C ARG A 84 8.89 26.46 -0.49
N ILE A 85 9.17 26.30 0.81
CA ILE A 85 8.19 25.93 1.82
C ILE A 85 8.28 26.97 2.93
N TYR A 86 7.21 27.70 3.18
CA TYR A 86 7.18 28.73 4.21
C TYR A 86 5.75 29.03 4.69
N PRO A 87 5.60 29.55 5.93
CA PRO A 87 6.61 29.63 6.97
C PRO A 87 6.89 28.25 7.58
N VAL A 88 8.15 28.03 7.98
CA VAL A 88 8.55 26.88 8.81
C VAL A 88 9.32 27.44 10.01
N PRO A 89 8.83 27.30 11.26
CA PRO A 89 7.61 26.61 11.68
C PRO A 89 6.32 27.30 11.20
N VAL A 90 5.27 26.51 10.98
CA VAL A 90 3.96 26.99 10.50
C VAL A 90 3.00 27.22 11.66
N ASN A 91 2.23 28.31 11.58
CA ASN A 91 1.08 28.57 12.45
C ASN A 91 -0.21 28.28 11.67
N ASP A 92 -0.71 29.23 10.88
CA ASP A 92 -2.03 29.13 10.25
C ASP A 92 -2.03 28.61 8.83
N PHE A 93 -1.14 29.10 7.96
CA PHE A 93 -1.10 28.71 6.56
C PHE A 93 0.29 28.27 6.16
N LEU A 94 0.39 27.09 5.55
CA LEU A 94 1.60 26.62 4.90
C LEU A 94 1.49 26.94 3.41
N THR A 95 2.49 27.63 2.88
CA THR A 95 2.61 27.90 1.45
C THR A 95 3.78 27.10 0.89
N ILE A 96 3.52 26.44 -0.23
CA ILE A 96 4.50 25.66 -0.97
C ILE A 96 4.49 26.17 -2.40
N ASP A 97 5.63 26.70 -2.85
CA ASP A 97 5.81 27.20 -4.21
C ASP A 97 6.89 26.38 -4.91
N TRP A 98 6.73 26.12 -6.20
CA TRP A 98 7.73 25.43 -7.02
C TRP A 98 7.93 26.09 -8.37
N THR A 99 9.03 25.74 -9.04
CA THR A 99 9.34 26.21 -10.40
C THR A 99 8.55 25.44 -11.46
N ASP A 100 8.41 26.04 -12.64
CA ASP A 100 7.72 25.49 -13.81
C ASP A 100 8.23 24.09 -14.18
N GLU A 101 9.55 23.90 -14.17
CA GLU A 101 10.19 22.61 -14.44
C GLU A 101 9.73 21.51 -13.48
N LEU A 102 9.40 21.87 -12.24
CA LEU A 102 8.97 20.93 -11.21
C LEU A 102 7.48 20.64 -11.29
N ASP A 103 6.68 21.61 -11.74
CA ASP A 103 5.24 21.48 -11.89
C ASP A 103 4.87 20.34 -12.85
N GLU A 104 5.59 20.24 -13.96
CA GLU A 104 5.40 19.17 -14.93
C GLU A 104 5.75 17.79 -14.38
N LEU A 105 6.62 17.72 -13.37
CA LEU A 105 7.11 16.48 -12.79
C LEU A 105 6.29 16.02 -11.58
N ILE A 106 5.71 16.94 -10.80
CA ILE A 106 4.94 16.60 -9.61
C ILE A 106 3.61 15.95 -10.04
N ALA A 107 3.30 14.81 -9.41
CA ALA A 107 1.99 14.17 -9.51
C ALA A 107 1.10 14.54 -8.33
N THR A 108 1.60 14.40 -7.11
CA THR A 108 0.80 14.67 -5.90
C THR A 108 1.63 15.29 -4.79
N VAL A 109 0.98 16.14 -4.00
CA VAL A 109 1.51 16.72 -2.78
C VAL A 109 0.60 16.31 -1.63
N SER A 110 1.19 15.79 -0.57
CA SER A 110 0.47 15.24 0.58
C SER A 110 1.15 15.63 1.88
N ILE A 111 0.36 15.76 2.95
CA ILE A 111 0.86 16.00 4.30
C ILE A 111 0.22 15.00 5.23
N TYR A 112 1.03 14.42 6.11
CA TYR A 112 0.55 13.62 7.23
C TYR A 112 1.27 14.01 8.52
N GLN A 113 0.66 13.72 9.65
CA GLN A 113 1.29 13.92 10.95
C GLN A 113 2.22 12.76 11.24
N HIS A 114 3.44 13.05 11.71
CA HIS A 114 4.46 12.02 11.95
C HIS A 114 4.00 10.91 12.91
N SER A 115 3.09 11.22 13.85
CA SER A 115 2.55 10.27 14.82
C SER A 115 1.47 9.34 14.29
N THR A 116 0.66 9.77 13.31
CA THR A 116 -0.54 9.02 12.91
C THR A 116 -0.44 8.37 11.54
N VAL A 117 0.54 8.72 10.69
CA VAL A 117 0.76 8.17 9.32
C VAL A 117 -0.45 8.32 8.38
N HIS A 118 -1.60 8.78 8.88
CA HIS A 118 -2.81 9.07 8.13
C HIS A 118 -2.68 10.44 7.47
N TRP A 119 -3.12 10.50 6.22
CA TRP A 119 -3.01 11.68 5.39
C TRP A 119 -3.97 12.73 5.92
N LYS A 120 -3.41 13.89 6.18
CA LYS A 120 -4.10 15.08 6.67
C LYS A 120 -4.53 15.97 5.50
N PHE A 121 -3.70 16.00 4.47
CA PHE A 121 -3.95 16.73 3.24
C PHE A 121 -3.43 15.93 2.05
N GLN A 122 -4.15 15.97 0.93
CA GLN A 122 -3.72 15.41 -0.34
C GLN A 122 -4.26 16.28 -1.47
N GLN A 123 -3.38 16.66 -2.40
CA GLN A 123 -3.73 17.38 -3.60
C GLN A 123 -2.97 16.79 -4.79
N GLN A 124 -3.70 16.47 -5.85
CA GLN A 124 -3.07 16.13 -7.13
C GLN A 124 -2.64 17.43 -7.82
N ASN A 125 -1.45 17.42 -8.40
CA ASN A 125 -0.98 18.56 -9.17
C ASN A 125 -1.71 18.59 -10.50
N LEU A 126 -2.40 19.69 -10.76
CA LEU A 126 -3.11 19.93 -12.00
C LEU A 126 -2.30 20.95 -12.80
N PRO A 127 -2.23 20.84 -14.14
CA PRO A 127 -1.45 21.74 -15.00
C PRO A 127 -1.92 23.22 -14.99
N ASN A 128 -2.97 23.55 -14.23
CA ASN A 128 -3.48 24.90 -14.04
C ASN A 128 -3.44 25.34 -12.56
N LEU A 129 -2.72 24.60 -11.71
CA LEU A 129 -2.41 25.08 -10.38
C LEU A 129 -1.37 26.19 -10.54
N ASN A 130 -1.54 27.33 -9.89
CA ASN A 130 -0.65 28.50 -10.01
C ASN A 130 0.76 28.27 -9.43
N LYS A 131 1.29 27.03 -9.50
CA LYS A 131 2.60 26.58 -8.98
C LYS A 131 2.81 26.85 -7.49
N GLN A 132 1.70 27.13 -6.83
CA GLN A 132 1.61 27.49 -5.43
C GLN A 132 0.46 26.70 -4.82
N LEU A 133 0.73 26.11 -3.67
CA LEU A 133 -0.22 25.39 -2.86
C LEU A 133 -0.28 26.02 -1.48
N LYS A 134 -1.48 26.51 -1.12
CA LYS A 134 -1.74 27.08 0.20
C LYS A 134 -2.59 26.11 1.01
N ILE A 135 -2.03 25.59 2.09
CA ILE A 135 -2.66 24.61 2.97
C ILE A 135 -3.05 25.32 4.25
N ASN A 136 -4.34 25.27 4.60
CA ASN A 136 -4.82 25.76 5.88
C ASN A 136 -4.43 24.78 6.99
N MET A 137 -3.58 25.23 7.91
CA MET A 137 -3.04 24.49 9.03
C MET A 137 -3.71 24.82 10.38
N THR A 138 -4.72 25.70 10.44
CA THR A 138 -5.32 26.18 11.72
C THR A 138 -5.97 25.06 12.55
N GLY A 139 -6.57 24.05 11.91
CA GLY A 139 -7.22 22.92 12.60
C GLY A 139 -6.27 21.78 12.99
N TYR A 140 -4.97 21.95 12.77
CA TYR A 140 -3.98 20.92 13.06
C TYR A 140 -3.38 21.09 14.45
N GLU A 141 -3.04 19.98 15.09
CA GLU A 141 -2.35 19.99 16.37
C GLU A 141 -0.90 20.46 16.22
N TRP A 142 -0.29 20.89 17.33
CA TRP A 142 1.14 21.15 17.38
C TRP A 142 1.93 19.86 17.21
N GLY A 143 3.05 19.94 16.49
CA GLY A 143 3.91 18.79 16.29
C GLY A 143 4.65 18.82 14.96
N VAL A 144 5.15 17.64 14.57
CA VAL A 144 5.90 17.45 13.32
C VAL A 144 4.99 16.80 12.28
N TYR A 145 4.93 17.46 11.13
CA TYR A 145 4.26 17.00 9.93
C TYR A 145 5.30 16.63 8.88
N VAL A 146 4.97 15.65 8.06
CA VAL A 146 5.81 15.24 6.93
C VAL A 146 5.10 15.67 5.66
N LEU A 147 5.75 16.57 4.91
CA LEU A 147 5.39 16.88 3.54
C LEU A 147 5.94 15.78 2.64
N HIS A 148 5.08 15.25 1.79
CA HIS A 148 5.37 14.13 0.91
C HIS A 148 4.95 14.51 -0.51
N VAL A 149 5.94 14.62 -1.39
CA VAL A 149 5.76 14.97 -2.80
C VAL A 149 6.11 13.77 -3.65
N GLN A 150 5.14 13.31 -4.42
CA GLN A 150 5.30 12.22 -5.37
C GLN A 150 5.38 12.78 -6.78
N LEU A 151 6.41 12.35 -7.51
CA LEU A 151 6.58 12.66 -8.92
C LEU A 151 5.77 11.71 -9.81
N LYS A 152 5.54 12.10 -11.07
CA LYS A 152 4.87 11.28 -12.09
C LYS A 152 5.62 9.99 -12.42
N ASP A 153 6.93 9.96 -12.19
CA ASP A 153 7.77 8.77 -12.33
C ASP A 153 7.68 7.80 -11.13
N GLY A 154 6.97 8.17 -10.07
CA GLY A 154 6.81 7.36 -8.86
C GLY A 154 7.84 7.63 -7.76
N ARG A 155 8.85 8.45 -7.99
CA ARG A 155 9.79 8.88 -6.94
C ARG A 155 9.09 9.75 -5.91
N VAL A 156 9.59 9.65 -4.69
CA VAL A 156 9.02 10.30 -3.52
C VAL A 156 10.09 11.12 -2.82
N PHE A 157 9.75 12.38 -2.53
CA PHE A 157 10.54 13.28 -1.70
C PHE A 157 9.76 13.66 -0.46
N SER A 158 10.39 13.54 0.70
CA SER A 158 9.77 13.91 1.98
C SER A 158 10.58 14.95 2.75
N ARG A 159 9.89 15.86 3.44
CA ARG A 159 10.49 16.87 4.30
C ARG A 159 9.64 17.16 5.52
N ASN A 160 10.29 17.28 6.66
CA ASN A 160 9.63 17.56 7.93
C ASN A 160 9.32 19.05 8.07
N ILE A 161 8.13 19.35 8.61
CA ILE A 161 7.61 20.67 8.88
C ILE A 161 7.15 20.68 10.33
N THR A 162 7.55 21.70 11.09
CA THR A 162 7.09 21.86 12.48
C THR A 162 5.93 22.82 12.52
N LYS A 163 4.85 22.43 13.20
CA LYS A 163 3.72 23.30 13.53
C LYS A 163 3.81 23.77 14.98
N ARG A 164 3.65 25.07 15.17
CA ARG A 164 3.62 25.76 16.47
C ARG A 164 2.32 26.52 16.66
#